data_AF-A0A327M9Q2-F1
#
_entry.id   AF-A0A327M9Q2-F1
#
_cell.length_a   1.000
_cell.length_b   1.000
_cell.length_c   1.000
_cell.angle_alpha   90.00
_cell.angle_beta   90.00
_cell.angle_gamma   90.00
#
_symmetry.space_group_name_H-M   'P 1'
#
loop_
_entity.id
_entity.type
_entity.pdbx_description
1 polymer ?
#
loop_
_entity_poly.entity_id
_entity_poly.type
_entity_poly.pdbx_seq_one_letter_code
_entity_poly.pdbx_strand_id
1 'polypeptide(L)'
;MTIRTLFPALLAPCLLAACVDETVIPAADAPRPDHPAQASAPPPVTEFDGTYVGKFTLNPDRTRACPQAPGADRTLTVTKGRATLLMNPRTRYVLTGTVGQAGDLRVSDILDRTIATSGTFSDGRFLGEHRNGLCSYAVIMSKQGG
;
A
#
# COMPACT_ATOMS: atom_id res chain seq x y z
N MET A 1 -54.34 3.69 40.08
CA MET A 1 -53.90 4.93 39.40
C MET A 1 -53.67 4.58 37.93
N THR A 2 -54.68 4.82 37.09
CA THR A 2 -54.72 5.85 36.02
C THR A 2 -53.87 5.46 34.80
N ILE A 3 -54.43 4.62 33.92
CA ILE A 3 -55.11 4.92 32.63
C ILE A 3 -54.12 5.08 31.45
N ARG A 4 -54.13 4.04 30.61
CA ARG A 4 -53.64 4.00 29.23
C ARG A 4 -54.47 4.92 28.34
N THR A 5 -53.82 5.61 27.40
CA THR A 5 -54.42 5.94 26.10
C THR A 5 -53.32 6.11 25.05
N LEU A 6 -53.27 5.14 24.13
CA LEU A 6 -52.74 5.31 22.78
C LEU A 6 -53.64 6.29 22.02
N PHE A 7 -53.07 7.13 21.15
CA PHE A 7 -53.81 7.69 20.02
C PHE A 7 -52.98 7.67 18.73
N PRO A 8 -53.49 7.04 17.65
CA PRO A 8 -52.86 6.91 16.33
C PRO A 8 -53.45 7.90 15.29
N ALA A 9 -52.98 7.77 14.04
CA ALA A 9 -53.63 8.20 12.77
C ALA A 9 -53.47 9.71 12.41
N LEU A 10 -53.33 10.19 11.16
CA LEU A 10 -53.74 9.80 9.80
C LEU A 10 -52.74 10.44 8.77
N LEU A 11 -52.29 9.77 7.70
CA LEU A 11 -52.88 9.70 6.33
C LEU A 11 -53.07 11.06 5.58
N ALA A 12 -52.14 11.35 4.64
CA ALA A 12 -52.24 11.75 3.21
C ALA A 12 -53.47 12.56 2.65
N PRO A 13 -53.52 12.98 1.36
CA PRO A 13 -52.62 13.76 0.46
C PRO A 13 -53.40 14.90 -0.30
N CYS A 14 -52.88 15.36 -1.46
CA CYS A 14 -53.51 16.12 -2.60
C CYS A 14 -52.97 17.56 -2.82
N LEU A 15 -52.10 17.85 -3.81
CA LEU A 15 -52.33 17.99 -5.27
C LEU A 15 -53.40 19.03 -5.67
N LEU A 16 -52.98 20.19 -6.22
CA LEU A 16 -53.18 20.60 -7.64
C LEU A 16 -52.92 22.10 -7.90
N ALA A 17 -52.54 22.36 -9.16
CA ALA A 17 -52.67 23.59 -9.97
C ALA A 17 -51.60 24.71 -9.75
N ALA A 18 -51.07 25.40 -10.75
CA ALA A 18 -51.13 25.34 -12.21
C ALA A 18 -50.07 26.34 -12.78
N CYS A 19 -49.62 26.11 -14.03
CA CYS A 19 -49.21 27.01 -15.13
C CYS A 19 -48.71 28.44 -14.79
N VAL A 20 -47.64 29.02 -15.32
CA VAL A 20 -47.15 29.28 -16.70
C VAL A 20 -45.73 29.87 -16.46
N ASP A 21 -44.68 29.55 -17.20
CA ASP A 21 -44.18 30.43 -18.26
C ASP A 21 -43.15 29.72 -19.14
N GLU A 22 -43.43 29.78 -20.44
CA GLU A 22 -42.58 29.39 -21.55
C GLU A 22 -41.37 30.33 -21.58
N THR A 23 -40.29 29.93 -20.92
CA THR A 23 -39.01 30.63 -21.08
C THR A 23 -38.19 29.86 -22.11
N VAL A 24 -38.14 30.41 -23.33
CA VAL A 24 -37.19 30.02 -24.37
C VAL A 24 -35.78 30.17 -23.79
N ILE A 25 -35.12 29.04 -23.49
CA ILE A 25 -33.71 29.02 -23.10
C ILE A 25 -32.91 29.20 -24.40
N PRO A 26 -32.18 30.31 -24.61
CA PRO A 26 -31.28 30.40 -25.75
C PRO A 26 -30.21 29.32 -25.58
N ALA A 27 -29.92 28.58 -26.65
CA ALA A 27 -28.81 27.64 -26.68
C ALA A 27 -27.52 28.43 -26.41
N ALA A 28 -27.07 28.40 -25.17
CA ALA A 28 -25.71 28.75 -24.84
C ALA A 28 -24.85 27.58 -25.32
N ASP A 29 -24.00 27.82 -26.32
CA ASP A 29 -22.84 26.98 -26.60
C ASP A 29 -22.04 26.85 -25.30
N ALA A 30 -22.33 25.79 -24.55
CA ALA A 30 -21.60 25.47 -23.35
C ALA A 30 -20.15 25.19 -23.76
N PRO A 31 -19.15 25.85 -23.15
CA PRO A 31 -17.77 25.46 -23.33
C PRO A 31 -17.65 23.98 -22.98
N ARG A 32 -17.13 23.19 -23.92
CA ARG A 32 -16.77 21.79 -23.69
C ARG A 32 -16.02 21.72 -22.36
N PRO A 33 -16.39 20.83 -21.42
CA PRO A 33 -15.60 20.68 -20.20
C PRO A 33 -14.19 20.29 -20.63
N ASP A 34 -13.23 21.18 -20.35
CA ASP A 34 -11.81 20.87 -20.43
C ASP A 34 -11.59 19.67 -19.52
N HIS A 35 -11.52 18.49 -20.14
CA HIS A 35 -11.13 17.28 -19.45
C HIS A 35 -9.70 17.55 -18.96
N PRO A 36 -9.42 17.51 -17.64
CA PRO A 36 -8.07 17.68 -17.17
C PRO A 36 -7.21 16.63 -17.88
N ALA A 37 -6.14 17.09 -18.54
CA ALA A 37 -5.22 16.20 -19.24
C ALA A 37 -4.77 15.12 -18.25
N GLN A 38 -5.11 13.87 -18.56
CA GLN A 38 -4.83 12.74 -17.69
C GLN A 38 -3.31 12.58 -17.62
N ALA A 39 -2.74 12.88 -16.47
CA ALA A 39 -1.29 12.77 -16.27
C ALA A 39 -0.86 11.33 -16.56
N SER A 40 0.07 11.16 -17.49
CA SER A 40 0.65 9.85 -17.81
C SER A 40 1.27 9.24 -16.56
N ALA A 41 0.94 7.98 -16.27
CA ALA A 41 1.53 7.27 -15.16
C ALA A 41 3.07 7.22 -15.32
N PRO A 42 3.84 7.31 -14.23
CA PRO A 42 5.28 7.12 -14.29
C PRO A 42 5.63 5.77 -14.93
N PRO A 43 6.74 5.68 -15.69
CA PRO A 43 7.18 4.42 -16.25
C PRO A 43 7.51 3.42 -15.13
N PRO A 44 7.35 2.11 -15.38
CA PRO A 44 7.70 1.08 -14.41
C PRO A 44 9.21 1.11 -14.12
N VAL A 45 9.57 0.90 -12.85
CA VAL A 45 10.97 0.79 -12.42
C VAL A 45 11.48 -0.61 -12.71
N THR A 46 12.39 -0.79 -13.68
CA THR A 46 12.88 -2.14 -14.07
C THR A 46 14.37 -2.35 -13.82
N GLU A 47 15.12 -1.30 -13.50
CA GLU A 47 16.57 -1.37 -13.25
C GLU A 47 16.93 -2.38 -12.16
N PHE A 48 16.09 -2.47 -11.13
CA PHE A 48 16.30 -3.33 -9.98
C PHE A 48 15.67 -4.73 -10.12
N ASP A 49 15.06 -5.05 -11.27
CA ASP A 49 14.38 -6.33 -11.48
C ASP A 49 15.32 -7.52 -11.30
N GLY A 50 14.83 -8.56 -10.63
CA GLY A 50 15.57 -9.80 -10.39
C GLY A 50 15.31 -10.40 -9.01
N THR A 51 16.09 -11.43 -8.71
CA THR A 51 16.04 -12.15 -7.43
C THR A 51 17.30 -11.87 -6.63
N TYR A 52 17.15 -11.47 -5.38
CA TYR A 52 18.22 -11.18 -4.43
C TYR A 52 18.14 -12.19 -3.29
N VAL A 53 19.29 -12.76 -2.92
CA VAL A 53 19.39 -13.75 -1.84
C VAL A 53 20.42 -13.29 -0.84
N GLY A 54 20.10 -13.44 0.45
CA GLY A 54 21.06 -13.13 1.51
C GLY A 54 20.49 -13.27 2.91
N LYS A 55 21.17 -12.64 3.87
CA LYS A 55 20.99 -12.92 5.30
C LYS A 55 20.52 -11.72 6.08
N PHE A 56 19.91 -12.04 7.21
CA PHE A 56 19.55 -11.11 8.26
C PHE A 56 20.56 -11.31 9.39
N THR A 57 21.13 -10.22 9.87
CA THR A 57 22.07 -10.23 10.99
C THR A 57 21.47 -9.38 12.09
N LEU A 58 21.32 -9.94 13.29
CA LEU A 58 20.83 -9.17 14.43
C LEU A 58 21.80 -8.03 14.72
N ASN A 59 21.28 -6.80 14.77
CA ASN A 59 22.04 -5.69 15.34
C ASN A 59 21.93 -5.80 16.86
N PRO A 60 23.03 -6.10 17.57
CA PRO A 60 22.93 -6.41 19.00
C PRO A 60 22.56 -5.16 19.79
N ASP A 61 21.41 -5.22 20.47
CA ASP A 61 21.05 -4.29 21.54
C ASP A 61 21.30 -5.01 22.88
N ARG A 62 22.28 -4.54 23.65
CA ARG A 62 22.62 -5.14 24.96
C ARG A 62 21.56 -4.92 26.03
N THR A 63 20.59 -4.04 25.78
CA THR A 63 19.56 -3.68 26.75
C THR A 63 18.29 -4.53 26.62
N ARG A 64 18.18 -5.37 25.58
CA ARG A 64 16.96 -6.12 25.25
C ARG A 64 17.26 -7.51 24.72
N ALA A 65 16.38 -8.45 25.02
CA ALA A 65 16.38 -9.77 24.39
C ALA A 65 15.67 -9.67 23.03
N CYS A 66 16.40 -9.92 21.94
CA CYS A 66 15.86 -9.99 20.59
C CYS A 66 15.83 -11.44 20.08
N PRO A 67 14.82 -11.82 19.27
CA PRO A 67 14.83 -13.09 18.58
C PRO A 67 16.10 -13.25 17.75
N GLN A 68 16.65 -14.46 17.72
CA GLN A 68 17.77 -14.78 16.84
C GLN A 68 17.39 -14.48 15.38
N ALA A 69 18.36 -13.95 14.63
CA ALA A 69 18.15 -13.72 13.22
C ALA A 69 17.90 -15.07 12.51
N PRO A 70 17.07 -15.08 11.45
CA PRO A 70 16.94 -16.26 10.61
C PRO A 70 18.28 -16.83 10.16
N GLY A 71 18.54 -18.11 10.48
CA GLY A 71 19.79 -18.77 10.07
C GLY A 71 19.84 -19.14 8.58
N ALA A 72 18.69 -19.21 7.92
CA ALA A 72 18.57 -19.50 6.50
C ALA A 72 18.47 -18.21 5.67
N ASP A 73 18.98 -18.27 4.44
CA ASP A 73 18.89 -17.17 3.50
C ASP A 73 17.43 -16.84 3.16
N ARG A 74 17.19 -15.56 2.89
CA ARG A 74 15.91 -15.02 2.47
C ARG A 74 15.98 -14.57 1.03
N THR A 75 14.82 -14.55 0.39
CA THR A 75 14.67 -14.22 -1.02
C THR A 75 13.84 -12.96 -1.15
N LEU A 76 14.40 -11.97 -1.83
CA LEU A 76 13.74 -10.75 -2.25
C LEU A 76 13.62 -10.79 -3.78
N THR A 77 12.40 -10.67 -4.29
CA THR A 77 12.12 -10.61 -5.72
C THR A 77 11.59 -9.22 -6.07
N VAL A 78 12.17 -8.62 -7.11
CA VAL A 78 11.75 -7.32 -7.66
C VAL A 78 11.29 -7.51 -9.09
N THR A 79 10.14 -6.94 -9.42
CA THR A 79 9.58 -6.95 -10.78
C THR A 79 8.79 -5.68 -11.03
N LYS A 80 9.24 -4.87 -11.99
CA LYS A 80 8.60 -3.61 -12.39
C LYS A 80 8.30 -2.70 -11.19
N GLY A 81 9.26 -2.58 -10.28
CA GLY A 81 9.18 -1.72 -9.09
C GLY A 81 8.34 -2.30 -7.96
N ARG A 82 7.83 -3.53 -8.10
CA ARG A 82 7.16 -4.26 -7.01
C ARG A 82 8.14 -5.21 -6.36
N ALA A 83 8.16 -5.24 -5.03
CA ALA A 83 9.04 -6.07 -4.24
C ALA A 83 8.25 -7.07 -3.39
N THR A 84 8.75 -8.31 -3.33
CA THR A 84 8.25 -9.37 -2.44
C THR A 84 9.43 -9.99 -1.70
N LEU A 85 9.39 -9.96 -0.37
CA LEU A 85 10.41 -10.54 0.49
C LEU A 85 9.83 -11.76 1.23
N LEU A 86 10.34 -12.94 0.94
CA LEU A 86 9.92 -14.19 1.58
C LEU A 86 10.61 -14.35 2.93
N MET A 87 9.86 -14.09 4.00
CA MET A 87 10.33 -14.13 5.39
C MET A 87 10.32 -15.54 5.98
N ASN A 88 9.37 -16.40 5.59
CA ASN A 88 9.37 -17.80 6.02
C ASN A 88 8.88 -18.71 4.89
N PRO A 89 9.73 -19.59 4.33
CA PRO A 89 9.33 -20.47 3.23
C PRO A 89 8.33 -21.54 3.65
N ARG A 90 8.31 -21.95 4.93
CA ARG A 90 7.40 -23.00 5.42
C ARG A 90 5.96 -22.51 5.53
N THR A 91 5.79 -21.30 6.04
CA THR A 91 4.47 -20.66 6.19
C THR A 91 4.10 -19.75 5.03
N ARG A 92 5.01 -19.58 4.06
CA ARG A 92 4.90 -18.61 2.95
C ARG A 92 4.62 -17.18 3.42
N TYR A 93 5.15 -16.81 4.59
CA TYR A 93 5.03 -15.46 5.10
C TYR A 93 5.87 -14.51 4.24
N VAL A 94 5.22 -13.50 3.65
CA VAL A 94 5.80 -12.55 2.70
C VAL A 94 5.55 -11.11 3.14
N LEU A 95 6.54 -10.26 2.93
CA LEU A 95 6.40 -8.81 2.99
C LEU A 95 6.32 -8.29 1.56
N THR A 96 5.48 -7.30 1.30
CA THR A 96 5.30 -6.71 -0.04
C THR A 96 5.48 -5.20 0.01
N GLY A 97 5.87 -4.62 -1.12
CA GLY A 97 6.04 -3.18 -1.23
C GLY A 97 6.62 -2.76 -2.57
N THR A 98 7.32 -1.62 -2.57
CA THR A 98 7.76 -0.97 -3.81
C THR A 98 9.23 -0.58 -3.76
N VAL A 99 9.82 -0.48 -4.95
CA VAL A 99 11.14 0.08 -5.19
C VAL A 99 10.98 1.38 -5.96
N GLY A 100 11.53 2.47 -5.41
CA GLY A 100 11.56 3.76 -6.07
C GLY A 100 12.60 3.84 -7.18
N GLN A 101 12.55 4.91 -7.97
CA GLN A 101 13.52 5.16 -9.05
C GLN A 101 14.96 5.30 -8.51
N ALA A 102 15.13 5.75 -7.27
CA ALA A 102 16.43 5.87 -6.61
C ALA A 102 16.93 4.54 -6.02
N GLY A 103 16.19 3.44 -6.19
CA GLY A 103 16.50 2.14 -5.60
C GLY A 103 16.13 2.02 -4.12
N ASP A 104 15.39 2.99 -3.55
CA ASP A 104 14.87 2.87 -2.20
C ASP A 104 13.74 1.82 -2.16
N LEU A 105 13.87 0.86 -1.26
CA LEU A 105 12.90 -0.20 -1.04
C LEU A 105 12.21 0.01 0.30
N ARG A 106 10.88 -0.15 0.30
CA ARG A 106 10.06 -0.22 1.50
C ARG A 106 9.07 -1.36 1.34
N VAL A 107 9.14 -2.35 2.23
CA VAL A 107 8.19 -3.46 2.28
C VAL A 107 7.60 -3.60 3.67
N SER A 108 6.32 -3.92 3.71
CA SER A 108 5.53 -4.07 4.93
C SER A 108 4.84 -5.43 4.96
N ASP A 109 4.39 -5.83 6.15
CA ASP A 109 3.42 -6.92 6.24
C ASP A 109 2.11 -6.42 5.60
N ILE A 110 1.43 -7.32 4.89
CA ILE A 110 0.15 -7.04 4.25
C ILE A 110 -0.97 -6.78 5.28
N LEU A 111 -0.84 -7.35 6.48
CA LEU A 111 -1.85 -7.28 7.53
C LEU A 111 -1.76 -6.00 8.36
N ASP A 112 -0.55 -5.55 8.71
CA ASP A 112 -0.35 -4.42 9.63
C ASP A 112 0.10 -3.12 8.94
N ARG A 113 0.52 -3.19 7.66
CA ARG A 113 1.08 -2.08 6.86
C ARG A 113 2.26 -1.35 7.52
N THR A 114 2.84 -1.92 8.57
CA THR A 114 4.03 -1.39 9.22
C THR A 114 5.23 -1.74 8.35
N ILE A 115 6.04 -0.73 8.00
CA ILE A 115 7.25 -0.95 7.21
C ILE A 115 8.19 -1.82 8.04
N ALA A 116 8.30 -3.06 7.63
CA ALA A 116 9.08 -4.08 8.31
C ALA A 116 10.49 -4.16 7.74
N THR A 117 10.70 -3.89 6.45
CA THR A 117 12.04 -3.84 5.86
C THR A 117 12.18 -2.63 4.96
N SER A 118 13.30 -1.91 5.09
CA SER A 118 13.64 -0.78 4.24
C SER A 118 15.13 -0.77 3.93
N GLY A 119 15.51 -0.17 2.81
CA GLY A 119 16.92 -0.10 2.40
C GLY A 119 17.08 0.45 1.00
N THR A 120 18.25 0.22 0.42
CA THR A 120 18.58 0.68 -0.93
C THR A 120 19.24 -0.42 -1.75
N PHE A 121 19.02 -0.37 -3.06
CA PHE A 121 19.78 -1.14 -4.03
C PHE A 121 21.01 -0.34 -4.50
N SER A 122 22.17 -0.99 -4.56
CA SER A 122 23.40 -0.45 -5.15
C SER A 122 24.27 -1.61 -5.63
N ASP A 123 24.89 -1.48 -6.80
CA ASP A 123 25.91 -2.41 -7.30
C ASP A 123 25.48 -3.89 -7.28
N GLY A 124 24.24 -4.18 -7.68
CA GLY A 124 23.68 -5.54 -7.69
C GLY A 124 23.42 -6.11 -6.29
N ARG A 125 23.38 -5.28 -5.26
CA ARG A 125 23.12 -5.66 -3.87
C ARG A 125 21.95 -4.87 -3.31
N PHE A 126 21.28 -5.47 -2.34
CA PHE A 126 20.35 -4.80 -1.46
C PHE A 126 20.98 -4.69 -0.07
N LEU A 127 21.01 -3.47 0.48
CA LEU A 127 21.47 -3.17 1.83
C LEU A 127 20.33 -2.49 2.58
N GLY A 128 19.98 -3.00 3.75
CA GLY A 128 18.85 -2.45 4.49
C GLY A 128 18.77 -2.88 5.93
N GLU A 129 17.64 -2.55 6.54
CA GLU A 129 17.26 -2.90 7.89
C GLU A 129 15.87 -3.55 7.87
N HIS A 130 15.74 -4.62 8.64
CA HIS A 130 14.45 -5.19 9.00
C HIS A 130 14.15 -4.93 10.48
N ARG A 131 12.93 -4.52 10.78
CA ARG A 131 12.44 -4.26 12.13
C ARG A 131 11.41 -5.29 12.53
N ASN A 132 11.57 -5.85 13.73
CA ASN A 132 10.60 -6.70 14.38
C ASN A 132 10.35 -6.17 15.79
N GLY A 133 9.26 -5.40 15.93
CA GLY A 133 9.02 -4.61 17.13
C GLY A 133 10.15 -3.60 17.38
N LEU A 134 10.82 -3.73 18.52
CA LEU A 134 11.95 -2.86 18.90
C LEU A 134 13.32 -3.40 18.44
N CYS A 135 13.37 -4.60 17.86
CA CYS A 135 14.60 -5.22 17.38
C CYS A 135 14.86 -4.82 15.92
N SER A 136 16.13 -4.56 15.58
CA SER A 136 16.56 -4.32 14.22
C SER A 136 17.58 -5.37 13.75
N TYR A 137 17.52 -5.65 12.46
CA TYR A 137 18.38 -6.63 11.79
C TYR A 137 18.95 -6.00 10.54
N ALA A 138 20.27 -6.02 10.37
CA ALA A 138 20.91 -5.67 9.12
C ALA A 138 20.55 -6.71 8.06
N VAL A 139 20.19 -6.25 6.86
CA VAL A 139 19.83 -7.09 5.72
C VAL A 139 20.84 -6.82 4.60
N ILE A 140 21.50 -7.87 4.15
CA ILE A 140 22.45 -7.81 3.05
C ILE A 140 22.10 -8.94 2.09
N MET A 141 21.78 -8.58 0.85
CA MET A 141 21.43 -9.53 -0.21
C MET A 141 22.16 -9.20 -1.50
N SER A 142 22.41 -10.22 -2.31
CA SER A 142 23.07 -10.11 -3.62
C SER A 142 22.17 -10.65 -4.72
N LYS A 143 22.14 -9.95 -5.85
CA LYS A 143 21.40 -10.38 -7.06
C LYS A 143 21.91 -11.72 -7.54
N GLN A 144 21.00 -12.60 -7.94
CA GLN A 144 21.29 -13.93 -8.46
C GLN A 144 21.25 -13.92 -9.99
N GLY A 145 22.25 -14.54 -10.63
CA GLY A 145 22.28 -14.77 -12.09
C GLY A 145 22.36 -13.50 -12.93
N GLY A 146 23.42 -12.71 -12.76
CA GLY A 146 23.74 -11.57 -13.62
C GLY A 146 24.14 -11.96 -15.04
#